data_AF-A0A1S3HPW3-F1
#
_entry.id   AF-A0A1S3HPW3-F1
#
_cell.length_a   1.000
_cell.length_b   1.000
_cell.length_c   1.000
_cell.angle_alpha   90.00
_cell.angle_beta   90.00
_cell.angle_gamma   90.00
#
_symmetry.space_group_name_H-M   'P 1'
#
loop_
_entity.id
_entity.type
_entity.pdbx_description
1 polymer ?
#
loop_
_entity_poly.entity_id
_entity_poly.type
_entity_poly.pdbx_seq_one_letter_code
_entity_poly.pdbx_strand_id
1 'polypeptide(L)'
;MSTSSPKEKEKKKKRTIRPEISAPKIQTGRQFSEEDEVEKRDPLDDLKEHKQACSEIRNSIKSISAMKDAGKPDTGEVEELRTQGTLQFLVLKKLNRLAHIRCKKVRDSTNEAKQKIDQYHLQLQNLLYEVMHLQKEITKCLEFKSKDEEIDLVGVEDFYKEAPPEISRPEVTKNDPHQQTLARLEWELEQRKRLSANFKETQNSKNLISQDIKSKKEYLESLQPKLVSIMQATKPVQESLNMRFDEIQEQHQTAQHLPQPLYVLYMQSSAYKEACDKNMAVSIEGDVEAAKTVESQQDQEQDEDSDSDQEEQEQSKRKS
;
A
#
# COMPACT_ATOMS: atom_id res chain seq x y z
N MET A 1 -19.06 23.76 -3.49
CA MET A 1 -18.90 22.81 -4.61
C MET A 1 -20.18 22.00 -4.70
N SER A 2 -21.02 22.39 -5.65
CA SER A 2 -22.40 21.91 -5.77
C SER A 2 -22.43 20.58 -6.53
N THR A 3 -23.05 19.57 -5.93
CA THR A 3 -23.30 18.25 -6.50
C THR A 3 -24.38 18.31 -7.56
N SER A 4 -24.06 17.99 -8.81
CA SER A 4 -24.99 17.87 -9.93
C SER A 4 -25.24 16.39 -10.28
N SER A 5 -26.38 15.86 -9.85
CA SER A 5 -26.95 14.62 -10.42
C SER A 5 -27.66 14.94 -11.75
N PRO A 6 -27.49 14.15 -12.82
CA PRO A 6 -28.28 14.31 -14.05
C PRO A 6 -29.68 13.70 -13.85
N LYS A 7 -30.72 14.51 -14.07
CA LYS A 7 -32.11 14.03 -14.25
C LYS A 7 -32.26 13.41 -15.63
N GLU A 8 -32.40 12.09 -15.70
CA GLU A 8 -32.77 11.40 -16.94
C GLU A 8 -34.31 11.30 -17.07
N LYS A 9 -34.79 11.59 -18.28
CA LYS A 9 -36.19 11.80 -18.63
C LYS A 9 -36.89 10.46 -18.91
N GLU A 10 -37.85 10.06 -18.09
CA GLU A 10 -38.81 9.00 -18.45
C GLU A 10 -39.79 9.48 -19.53
N LYS A 11 -39.53 9.12 -20.79
CA LYS A 11 -40.55 9.13 -21.85
C LYS A 11 -41.33 7.80 -21.80
N LYS A 12 -42.51 7.82 -21.17
CA LYS A 12 -43.49 6.72 -21.26
C LYS A 12 -43.96 6.53 -22.70
N LYS A 13 -43.37 5.56 -23.42
CA LYS A 13 -43.94 5.01 -24.66
C LYS A 13 -45.15 4.14 -24.30
N LYS A 14 -46.36 4.64 -24.56
CA LYS A 14 -47.58 3.83 -24.60
C LYS A 14 -47.44 2.78 -25.71
N ARG A 15 -47.20 1.52 -25.35
CA ARG A 15 -47.33 0.38 -26.26
C ARG A 15 -48.81 0.09 -26.43
N THR A 16 -49.31 0.36 -27.63
CA THR A 16 -50.65 -0.01 -28.09
C THR A 16 -50.74 -1.54 -28.10
N ILE A 17 -51.57 -2.09 -27.21
CA ILE A 17 -51.91 -3.52 -27.18
C ILE A 17 -52.77 -3.78 -28.42
N ARG A 18 -52.19 -4.45 -29.41
CA ARG A 18 -52.92 -4.96 -30.58
C ARG A 18 -53.74 -6.16 -30.08
N PRO A 19 -55.06 -6.23 -30.32
CA PRO A 19 -55.82 -7.38 -29.90
C PRO A 19 -55.34 -8.58 -30.71
N GLU A 20 -54.91 -9.64 -30.02
CA GLU A 20 -54.67 -10.93 -30.64
C GLU A 20 -55.97 -11.38 -31.29
N ILE A 21 -55.97 -11.43 -32.62
CA ILE A 21 -57.00 -12.10 -33.38
C ILE A 21 -56.79 -13.59 -33.12
N SER A 22 -57.59 -14.14 -32.22
CA SER A 22 -57.69 -15.57 -31.99
C SER A 22 -58.05 -16.25 -33.31
N ALA A 23 -57.06 -16.89 -33.93
CA ALA A 23 -57.30 -17.80 -35.04
C ALA A 23 -58.28 -18.89 -34.57
N PRO A 24 -59.27 -19.28 -35.39
CA PRO A 24 -60.23 -20.28 -34.99
C PRO A 24 -59.48 -21.59 -34.71
N LYS A 25 -59.64 -22.13 -33.49
CA LYS A 25 -59.23 -23.49 -33.14
C LYS A 25 -60.01 -24.45 -34.05
N ILE A 26 -59.40 -24.80 -35.18
CA ILE A 26 -59.86 -25.92 -36.01
C ILE A 26 -59.77 -27.15 -35.11
N GLN A 27 -60.91 -27.80 -34.86
CA GLN A 27 -61.04 -28.96 -33.99
C GLN A 27 -60.00 -30.03 -34.35
N THR A 28 -59.01 -30.20 -33.47
CA THR A 28 -57.88 -31.14 -33.58
C THR A 28 -58.23 -32.53 -33.05
N GLY A 29 -59.48 -32.99 -33.24
CA GLY A 29 -59.91 -34.32 -32.75
C GLY A 29 -59.20 -35.49 -33.43
N ARG A 30 -58.61 -35.29 -34.63
CA ARG A 30 -57.82 -36.31 -35.35
C ARG A 30 -56.30 -36.19 -35.17
N GLN A 31 -55.78 -35.08 -34.66
CA GLN A 31 -54.33 -34.90 -34.48
C GLN A 31 -53.81 -35.67 -33.26
N PHE A 32 -54.57 -35.72 -32.17
CA PHE A 32 -54.21 -36.50 -30.98
C PHE A 32 -54.08 -38.00 -31.28
N SER A 33 -55.00 -38.55 -32.07
CA SER A 33 -54.94 -39.97 -32.47
C SER A 33 -53.66 -40.33 -33.21
N GLU A 34 -53.15 -39.44 -34.07
CA GLU A 34 -51.96 -39.73 -34.86
C GLU A 34 -50.67 -39.45 -34.07
N GLU A 35 -50.66 -38.46 -33.18
CA GLU A 35 -49.53 -38.20 -32.28
C GLU A 35 -49.29 -39.34 -31.28
N ASP A 36 -50.36 -39.93 -30.76
CA ASP A 36 -50.31 -41.12 -29.90
C ASP A 36 -49.92 -42.39 -30.67
N GLU A 37 -50.32 -42.50 -31.95
CA GLU A 37 -49.87 -43.58 -32.84
C GLU A 37 -48.37 -43.50 -33.13
N VAL A 38 -47.81 -42.29 -33.29
CA VAL A 38 -46.37 -42.09 -33.55
C VAL A 38 -45.50 -42.58 -32.39
N GLU A 39 -45.95 -42.45 -31.15
CA GLU A 39 -45.21 -42.93 -29.97
C GLU A 39 -45.19 -44.45 -29.84
N LYS A 40 -46.27 -45.12 -30.25
CA LYS A 40 -46.42 -46.57 -30.09
C LYS A 40 -45.78 -47.37 -31.23
N ARG A 41 -45.60 -46.76 -32.40
CA ARG A 41 -45.06 -47.41 -33.61
C ARG A 41 -43.54 -47.26 -33.70
N ASP A 42 -42.86 -48.35 -34.05
CA ASP A 42 -41.42 -48.37 -34.30
C ASP A 42 -41.08 -47.68 -35.63
N PRO A 43 -40.17 -46.68 -35.63
CA PRO A 43 -39.69 -46.05 -36.86
C PRO A 43 -39.13 -47.01 -37.90
N LEU A 44 -38.51 -48.12 -37.49
CA LEU A 44 -37.93 -49.09 -38.42
C LEU A 44 -39.00 -49.91 -39.12
N ASP A 45 -40.08 -50.26 -38.43
CA ASP A 45 -41.21 -50.97 -39.01
C ASP A 45 -42.05 -50.07 -39.93
N ASP A 46 -42.23 -48.79 -39.58
CA ASP A 46 -42.80 -47.78 -40.47
C ASP A 46 -41.97 -47.67 -41.78
N LEU A 47 -40.64 -47.71 -41.69
CA LEU A 47 -39.78 -47.67 -42.87
C LEU A 47 -39.93 -48.92 -43.75
N LYS A 48 -40.13 -50.10 -43.14
CA LYS A 48 -40.39 -51.35 -43.87
C LYS A 48 -41.74 -51.28 -44.58
N GLU A 49 -42.79 -50.86 -43.89
CA GLU A 49 -44.13 -50.68 -44.48
C GLU A 49 -44.11 -49.66 -45.63
N HIS A 50 -43.37 -48.55 -45.47
CA HIS A 50 -43.19 -47.57 -46.54
C HIS A 50 -42.50 -48.19 -47.77
N LYS A 51 -41.42 -48.96 -47.57
CA LYS A 51 -40.73 -49.65 -48.68
C LYS A 51 -41.62 -50.69 -49.36
N GLN A 52 -42.42 -51.41 -48.58
CA GLN A 52 -43.37 -52.40 -49.08
C GLN A 52 -44.46 -51.73 -49.92
N ALA A 53 -45.09 -50.67 -49.41
CA ALA A 53 -46.10 -49.89 -50.16
C ALA A 53 -45.53 -49.33 -51.48
N CYS A 54 -44.28 -48.84 -51.48
CA CYS A 54 -43.61 -48.43 -52.72
C CYS A 54 -43.37 -49.58 -53.70
N SER A 55 -43.04 -50.77 -53.21
CA SER A 55 -42.86 -51.98 -54.04
C SER A 55 -44.18 -52.45 -54.62
N GLU A 56 -45.26 -52.43 -53.84
CA GLU A 56 -46.60 -52.81 -54.27
C GLU A 56 -47.12 -51.84 -55.35
N ILE A 57 -46.98 -50.52 -55.15
CA ILE A 57 -47.32 -49.53 -56.18
C ILE A 57 -46.51 -49.79 -57.47
N ARG A 58 -45.22 -50.07 -57.34
CA ARG A 58 -44.36 -50.37 -58.50
C ARG A 58 -44.82 -51.64 -59.23
N ASN A 59 -45.25 -52.66 -58.49
CA ASN A 59 -45.76 -53.90 -59.07
C ASN A 59 -47.12 -53.67 -59.75
N SER A 60 -48.05 -52.94 -59.13
CA SER A 60 -49.33 -52.55 -59.75
C SER A 60 -49.11 -51.76 -61.04
N ILE A 61 -48.18 -50.80 -61.07
CA ILE A 61 -47.85 -50.03 -62.28
C ILE A 61 -47.25 -50.93 -63.38
N LYS A 62 -46.35 -51.86 -63.01
CA LYS A 62 -45.76 -52.83 -63.96
C LYS A 62 -46.82 -53.76 -64.55
N SER A 63 -47.72 -54.28 -63.73
CA SER A 63 -48.82 -55.14 -64.17
C SER A 63 -49.80 -54.40 -65.09
N ILE A 64 -50.15 -53.15 -64.76
CA ILE A 64 -50.98 -52.30 -65.62
C ILE A 64 -50.28 -52.04 -66.97
N SER A 65 -48.96 -51.80 -66.96
CA SER A 65 -48.18 -51.62 -68.20
C SER A 65 -48.20 -52.88 -69.06
N ALA A 66 -47.93 -54.05 -68.48
CA ALA A 66 -47.91 -55.32 -69.21
C ALA A 66 -49.29 -55.68 -69.81
N MET A 67 -50.36 -55.42 -69.06
CA MET A 67 -51.75 -55.60 -69.51
C MET A 67 -52.11 -54.67 -70.67
N LYS A 68 -51.52 -53.46 -70.69
CA LYS A 68 -51.70 -52.48 -71.77
C LYS A 68 -50.92 -52.87 -73.02
N ASP A 69 -49.72 -53.43 -72.86
CA ASP A 69 -48.85 -53.88 -73.96
C ASP A 69 -49.40 -55.17 -74.64
N ALA A 70 -50.15 -56.01 -73.90
CA ALA A 70 -50.75 -57.26 -74.39
C ALA A 70 -52.01 -57.09 -75.28
N GLY A 71 -52.46 -55.85 -75.55
CA GLY A 71 -53.43 -55.54 -76.61
C GLY A 71 -54.92 -55.77 -76.30
N LYS A 72 -55.29 -56.29 -75.12
CA LYS A 72 -56.67 -56.28 -74.58
C LYS A 72 -56.65 -56.08 -73.06
N PRO A 73 -56.77 -54.84 -72.56
CA PRO A 73 -56.90 -54.61 -71.14
C PRO A 73 -58.28 -55.06 -70.68
N ASP A 74 -58.36 -56.04 -69.78
CA ASP A 74 -59.60 -56.27 -69.05
C ASP A 74 -59.86 -55.05 -68.16
N THR A 75 -60.93 -54.30 -68.48
CA THR A 75 -61.23 -53.02 -67.84
C THR A 75 -61.50 -53.18 -66.35
N GLY A 76 -62.00 -54.35 -65.92
CA GLY A 76 -62.24 -54.67 -64.51
C GLY A 76 -60.94 -54.82 -63.70
N GLU A 77 -60.02 -55.69 -64.16
CA GLU A 77 -58.74 -55.93 -63.47
C GLU A 77 -57.84 -54.68 -63.43
N VAL A 78 -57.89 -53.85 -64.48
CA VAL A 78 -57.13 -52.58 -64.50
C VAL A 78 -57.70 -51.59 -63.48
N GLU A 79 -59.02 -51.51 -63.31
CA GLU A 79 -59.61 -50.67 -62.26
C GLU A 79 -59.30 -51.19 -60.87
N GLU A 80 -59.32 -52.50 -60.64
CA GLU A 80 -58.96 -53.10 -59.36
C GLU A 80 -57.49 -52.79 -58.98
N LEU A 81 -56.56 -52.98 -59.92
CA LEU A 81 -55.14 -52.61 -59.72
C LEU A 81 -54.94 -51.10 -59.48
N ARG A 82 -55.77 -50.24 -60.10
CA ARG A 82 -55.77 -48.79 -59.83
C ARG A 82 -56.29 -48.46 -58.44
N THR A 83 -57.35 -49.13 -57.97
CA THR A 83 -57.86 -48.96 -56.61
C THR A 83 -56.84 -49.42 -55.57
N GLN A 84 -56.18 -50.56 -55.79
CA GLN A 84 -55.11 -51.07 -54.94
C GLN A 84 -53.92 -50.10 -54.90
N GLY A 85 -53.47 -49.58 -56.04
CA GLY A 85 -52.42 -48.56 -56.10
C GLY A 85 -52.80 -47.27 -55.36
N THR A 86 -54.05 -46.82 -55.50
CA THR A 86 -54.56 -45.62 -54.81
C THR A 86 -54.63 -45.81 -53.31
N LEU A 87 -55.01 -47.01 -52.84
CA LEU A 87 -55.01 -47.37 -51.42
C LEU A 87 -53.57 -47.34 -50.86
N GLN A 88 -52.60 -47.87 -51.59
CA GLN A 88 -51.19 -47.81 -51.19
C GLN A 88 -50.64 -46.38 -51.17
N PHE A 89 -51.10 -45.48 -52.05
CA PHE A 89 -50.78 -44.05 -51.94
C PHE A 89 -51.35 -43.40 -50.67
N LEU A 90 -52.53 -43.85 -50.22
CA LEU A 90 -53.13 -43.37 -48.97
C LEU A 90 -52.27 -43.79 -47.76
N VAL A 91 -51.79 -45.04 -47.78
CA VAL A 91 -50.86 -45.59 -46.78
C VAL A 91 -49.57 -44.76 -46.75
N LEU A 92 -48.93 -44.51 -47.91
CA LEU A 92 -47.75 -43.66 -48.00
C LEU A 92 -47.96 -42.25 -47.45
N LYS A 93 -49.11 -41.61 -47.75
CA LYS A 93 -49.46 -40.30 -47.20
C LYS A 93 -49.59 -40.33 -45.67
N LYS A 94 -50.19 -41.39 -45.11
CA LYS A 94 -50.27 -41.59 -43.66
C LYS A 94 -48.87 -41.72 -43.06
N LEU A 95 -48.03 -42.60 -43.58
CA LEU A 95 -46.66 -42.82 -43.12
C LEU A 95 -45.80 -41.54 -43.20
N ASN A 96 -45.93 -40.76 -44.27
CA ASN A 96 -45.24 -39.48 -44.42
C ASN A 96 -45.69 -38.46 -43.35
N ARG A 97 -47.00 -38.40 -43.07
CA ARG A 97 -47.54 -37.54 -42.00
C ARG A 97 -47.03 -37.95 -40.62
N LEU A 98 -47.01 -39.25 -40.31
CA LEU A 98 -46.45 -39.78 -39.06
C LEU A 98 -44.96 -39.43 -38.92
N ALA A 99 -44.17 -39.55 -40.00
CA ALA A 99 -42.76 -39.16 -40.01
C ALA A 99 -42.57 -37.66 -39.71
N HIS A 100 -43.36 -36.77 -40.33
CA HIS A 100 -43.30 -35.34 -40.04
C HIS A 100 -43.67 -35.00 -38.59
N ILE A 101 -44.70 -35.65 -38.05
CA ILE A 101 -45.09 -35.49 -36.64
C ILE A 101 -43.95 -35.94 -35.72
N ARG A 102 -43.34 -37.10 -35.99
CA ARG A 102 -42.19 -37.61 -35.23
C ARG A 102 -41.01 -36.64 -35.24
N CYS A 103 -40.63 -36.14 -36.42
CA CYS A 103 -39.55 -35.16 -36.57
C CYS A 103 -39.85 -33.86 -35.81
N LYS A 104 -41.08 -33.36 -35.88
CA LYS A 104 -41.49 -32.16 -35.15
C LYS A 104 -41.35 -32.37 -33.63
N LYS A 105 -41.85 -33.50 -33.12
CA LYS A 105 -41.79 -33.83 -31.69
C LYS A 105 -40.36 -33.91 -31.15
N VAL A 106 -39.47 -34.62 -31.86
CA VAL A 106 -38.05 -34.70 -31.48
C VAL A 106 -37.40 -33.33 -31.49
N ARG A 107 -37.68 -32.51 -32.52
CA ARG A 107 -37.13 -31.16 -32.62
C ARG A 107 -37.60 -30.27 -31.47
N ASP A 108 -38.89 -30.30 -31.15
CA ASP A 108 -39.48 -29.47 -30.11
C ASP A 108 -38.93 -29.90 -28.73
N SER A 109 -38.89 -31.21 -28.45
CA SER A 109 -38.28 -31.75 -27.22
C SER A 109 -36.79 -31.41 -27.08
N THR A 110 -36.01 -31.51 -28.17
CA THR A 110 -34.59 -31.14 -28.17
C THR A 110 -34.42 -29.64 -27.93
N ASN A 111 -35.29 -28.81 -28.51
CA ASN A 111 -35.26 -27.36 -28.32
C ASN A 111 -35.61 -26.96 -26.88
N GLU A 112 -36.59 -27.62 -26.25
CA GLU A 112 -36.91 -27.42 -24.84
C GLU A 112 -35.76 -27.80 -23.92
N ALA A 113 -35.11 -28.95 -24.16
CA ALA A 113 -33.94 -29.36 -23.40
C ALA A 113 -32.78 -28.37 -23.57
N LYS A 114 -32.55 -27.90 -24.80
CA LYS A 114 -31.56 -26.86 -25.10
C LYS A 114 -31.85 -25.57 -24.34
N GLN A 115 -33.09 -25.08 -24.34
CA GLN A 115 -33.47 -23.86 -23.61
C GLN A 115 -33.22 -23.99 -22.10
N LYS A 116 -33.48 -25.16 -21.51
CA LYS A 116 -33.16 -25.42 -20.09
C LYS A 116 -31.65 -25.36 -19.84
N ILE A 117 -30.84 -25.94 -20.72
CA ILE A 117 -29.37 -25.88 -20.62
C ILE A 117 -28.89 -24.43 -20.74
N ASP A 118 -29.42 -23.65 -21.68
CA ASP A 118 -29.07 -22.24 -21.85
C ASP A 118 -29.40 -21.41 -20.59
N GLN A 119 -30.52 -21.71 -19.93
CA GLN A 119 -30.88 -21.09 -18.65
C GLN A 119 -29.90 -21.44 -17.52
N TYR A 120 -29.53 -22.71 -17.39
CA TYR A 120 -28.53 -23.13 -16.40
C TYR A 120 -27.15 -22.54 -16.70
N HIS A 121 -26.77 -22.47 -17.98
CA HIS A 121 -25.53 -21.83 -18.39
C HIS A 121 -25.52 -20.34 -18.02
N LEU A 122 -26.63 -19.63 -18.20
CA LEU A 122 -26.75 -18.24 -17.76
C LEU A 122 -26.60 -18.09 -16.24
N GLN A 123 -27.23 -18.97 -15.45
CA GLN A 123 -27.07 -18.98 -13.99
C GLN A 123 -25.62 -19.24 -13.57
N LEU A 124 -24.94 -20.18 -14.24
CA LEU A 124 -23.53 -20.45 -14.02
C LEU A 124 -22.66 -19.22 -14.33
N GLN A 125 -22.91 -18.52 -15.44
CA GLN A 125 -22.18 -17.30 -15.79
C GLN A 125 -22.37 -16.19 -14.74
N ASN A 126 -23.58 -16.03 -14.21
CA ASN A 126 -23.83 -15.07 -13.13
C ASN A 126 -23.03 -15.41 -11.87
N LEU A 127 -23.00 -16.69 -11.46
CA LEU A 127 -22.22 -17.14 -10.30
C LEU A 127 -20.71 -17.00 -10.53
N LEU A 128 -20.22 -17.31 -11.73
CA LEU A 128 -18.81 -17.13 -12.08
C LEU A 128 -18.42 -15.65 -12.01
N TYR A 129 -19.29 -14.75 -12.44
CA TYR A 129 -19.07 -13.32 -12.32
C TYR A 129 -19.02 -12.87 -10.85
N GLU A 130 -19.93 -13.38 -10.02
CA GLU A 130 -19.94 -13.10 -8.57
C GLU A 130 -18.65 -13.59 -7.90
N VAL A 131 -18.21 -14.83 -8.18
CA VAL A 131 -16.94 -15.36 -7.66
C VAL A 131 -15.77 -14.49 -8.10
N MET A 132 -15.71 -14.10 -9.38
CA MET A 132 -14.66 -13.23 -9.89
C MET A 132 -14.68 -11.85 -9.20
N HIS A 133 -15.87 -11.28 -8.96
CA HIS A 133 -16.01 -10.00 -8.28
C HIS A 133 -15.52 -10.10 -6.82
N LEU A 134 -15.99 -11.11 -6.08
CA LEU A 134 -15.57 -11.35 -4.70
C LEU A 134 -14.06 -11.59 -4.62
N GLN A 135 -13.49 -12.36 -5.55
CA GLN A 135 -12.05 -12.58 -5.58
C GLN A 135 -11.28 -11.26 -5.81
N LYS A 136 -11.76 -10.40 -6.71
CA LYS A 136 -11.17 -9.06 -6.91
C LYS A 136 -11.28 -8.19 -5.66
N GLU A 137 -12.40 -8.24 -4.94
CA GLU A 137 -12.56 -7.52 -3.67
C GLU A 137 -11.62 -8.07 -2.60
N ILE A 138 -11.48 -9.39 -2.47
CA ILE A 138 -10.53 -10.02 -1.55
C ILE A 138 -9.11 -9.57 -1.88
N THR A 139 -8.69 -9.63 -3.15
CA THR A 139 -7.35 -9.16 -3.55
C THR A 139 -7.16 -7.69 -3.21
N LYS A 140 -8.15 -6.84 -3.48
CA LYS A 140 -8.11 -5.42 -3.13
C LYS A 140 -7.99 -5.19 -1.61
N CYS A 141 -8.67 -6.00 -0.81
CA CYS A 141 -8.57 -5.95 0.65
C CYS A 141 -7.22 -6.47 1.16
N LEU A 142 -6.62 -7.47 0.50
CA LEU A 142 -5.29 -7.98 0.84
C LEU A 142 -4.15 -7.06 0.39
N GLU A 143 -4.35 -6.31 -0.70
CA GLU A 143 -3.44 -5.26 -1.16
C GLU A 143 -3.48 -4.01 -0.28
N PHE A 144 -4.42 -3.93 0.67
CA PHE A 144 -4.43 -2.86 1.65
C PHE A 144 -3.23 -3.00 2.58
N LYS A 145 -2.19 -2.22 2.29
CA LYS A 145 -1.04 -2.06 3.18
C LYS A 145 -1.38 -0.96 4.19
N SER A 146 -1.51 -1.32 5.46
CA SER A 146 -1.57 -0.32 6.51
C SER A 146 -0.17 0.26 6.72
N LYS A 147 -0.11 1.53 7.13
CA LYS A 147 1.16 2.19 7.47
C LYS A 147 1.89 1.52 8.64
N ASP A 148 1.18 0.69 9.40
CA ASP A 148 1.69 -0.04 10.56
C ASP A 148 2.74 -1.11 10.17
N GLU A 149 2.79 -1.56 8.92
CA GLU A 149 3.77 -2.55 8.44
C GLU A 149 5.19 -1.97 8.26
N GLU A 150 5.30 -0.65 8.05
CA GLU A 150 6.59 0.02 7.82
C GLU A 150 7.18 0.62 9.09
N ILE A 151 6.52 0.47 10.25
CA ILE A 151 6.97 1.07 11.50
C ILE A 151 7.94 0.11 12.19
N ASP A 152 9.20 0.54 12.31
CA ASP A 152 10.19 -0.12 13.15
C ASP A 152 9.78 0.02 14.63
N LEU A 153 9.39 -1.11 15.22
CA LEU A 153 8.96 -1.20 16.61
C LEU A 153 10.10 -1.65 17.53
N VAL A 154 10.13 -1.17 18.77
CA VAL A 154 11.07 -1.58 19.84
C VAL A 154 11.05 -3.10 20.01
N GLY A 155 12.22 -3.74 20.03
CA GLY A 155 12.37 -5.20 20.12
C GLY A 155 11.51 -5.81 21.23
N VAL A 156 10.97 -7.01 20.98
CA VAL A 156 10.06 -7.70 21.91
C VAL A 156 10.70 -7.89 23.29
N GLU A 157 11.98 -8.23 23.32
CA GLU A 157 12.74 -8.43 24.56
C GLU A 157 12.91 -7.15 25.38
N ASP A 158 13.13 -6.03 24.71
CA ASP A 158 13.34 -4.74 25.36
C ASP A 158 12.01 -4.15 25.84
N PHE A 159 10.93 -4.37 25.09
CA PHE A 159 9.58 -4.04 25.50
C PHE A 159 9.19 -4.71 26.81
N TYR A 160 9.39 -6.03 26.96
CA TYR A 160 9.03 -6.73 28.21
C TYR A 160 9.93 -6.39 29.40
N LYS A 161 11.14 -5.84 29.18
CA LYS A 161 12.04 -5.39 30.25
C LYS A 161 11.72 -3.98 30.73
N GLU A 162 11.40 -3.08 29.80
CA GLU A 162 11.26 -1.64 30.10
C GLU A 162 9.81 -1.21 30.34
N ALA A 163 8.83 -1.89 29.73
CA ALA A 163 7.44 -1.50 29.84
C ALA A 163 6.84 -1.87 31.20
N PRO A 164 6.07 -0.96 31.84
CA PRO A 164 5.31 -1.24 33.04
C PRO A 164 4.34 -2.42 32.85
N PRO A 165 4.07 -3.20 33.91
CA PRO A 165 3.18 -4.36 33.86
C PRO A 165 1.74 -4.01 33.46
N GLU A 166 1.32 -2.76 33.68
CA GLU A 166 0.00 -2.23 33.29
C GLU A 166 -0.22 -2.16 31.77
N ILE A 167 0.86 -1.93 31.01
CA ILE A 167 0.86 -1.84 29.54
C ILE A 167 1.33 -3.15 28.93
N SER A 168 2.38 -3.74 29.51
CA SER A 168 2.98 -4.98 29.01
C SER A 168 2.00 -6.16 29.02
N ARG A 169 1.15 -6.27 30.05
CA ARG A 169 0.09 -7.29 30.20
C ARG A 169 0.48 -8.68 29.68
N PRO A 170 1.58 -9.28 30.19
CA PRO A 170 2.21 -10.47 29.61
C PRO A 170 1.29 -11.69 29.50
N GLU A 171 0.24 -11.76 30.31
CA GLU A 171 -0.78 -12.82 30.26
C GLU A 171 -1.59 -12.84 28.96
N VAL A 172 -1.77 -11.69 28.30
CA VAL A 172 -2.60 -11.57 27.10
C VAL A 172 -1.76 -11.30 25.85
N THR A 173 -0.71 -10.49 25.97
CA THR A 173 0.21 -10.16 24.88
C THR A 173 1.11 -11.31 24.46
N LYS A 174 1.40 -12.30 25.32
CA LYS A 174 2.15 -13.50 24.90
C LYS A 174 1.30 -14.50 24.10
N ASN A 175 -0.02 -14.46 24.27
CA ASN A 175 -0.94 -15.40 23.66
C ASN A 175 -1.47 -14.90 22.31
N ASP A 176 -1.54 -13.58 22.10
CA ASP A 176 -2.05 -12.95 20.88
C ASP A 176 -1.03 -11.95 20.29
N PRO A 177 -0.47 -12.22 19.09
CA PRO A 177 0.49 -11.34 18.44
C PRO A 177 -0.08 -9.96 18.10
N HIS A 178 -1.39 -9.85 17.84
CA HIS A 178 -2.01 -8.55 17.56
C HIS A 178 -2.07 -7.68 18.82
N GLN A 179 -2.41 -8.27 19.96
CA GLN A 179 -2.39 -7.55 21.23
C GLN A 179 -0.97 -7.18 21.64
N GLN A 180 0.00 -8.04 21.33
CA GLN A 180 1.41 -7.73 21.52
C GLN A 180 1.86 -6.47 20.75
N THR A 181 1.48 -6.35 19.48
CA THR A 181 1.85 -5.17 18.67
C THR A 181 1.13 -3.91 19.15
N LEU A 182 -0.14 -4.01 19.54
CA LEU A 182 -0.88 -2.88 20.13
C LEU A 182 -0.24 -2.38 21.44
N ALA A 183 0.13 -3.28 22.34
CA ALA A 183 0.77 -2.92 23.60
C ALA A 183 2.16 -2.29 23.38
N ARG A 184 2.92 -2.78 22.37
CA ARG A 184 4.19 -2.16 21.94
C ARG A 184 3.98 -0.74 21.41
N LEU A 185 2.97 -0.52 20.56
CA LEU A 185 2.63 0.81 20.04
C LEU A 185 2.20 1.77 21.16
N GLU A 186 1.42 1.30 22.13
CA GLU A 186 0.99 2.11 23.27
C GLU A 186 2.18 2.55 24.13
N TRP A 187 3.11 1.63 24.40
CA TRP A 187 4.34 1.94 25.12
C TRP A 187 5.22 2.95 24.37
N GLU A 188 5.44 2.76 23.07
CA GLU A 188 6.21 3.72 22.28
C GLU A 188 5.56 5.11 22.25
N LEU A 189 4.24 5.17 22.17
CA LEU A 189 3.51 6.42 22.21
C LEU A 189 3.72 7.13 23.55
N GLU A 190 3.68 6.41 24.66
CA GLU A 190 3.97 6.96 25.98
C GLU A 190 5.44 7.41 26.12
N GLN A 191 6.38 6.61 25.63
CA GLN A 191 7.81 6.97 25.58
C GLN A 191 8.03 8.25 24.78
N ARG A 192 7.45 8.37 23.58
CA ARG A 192 7.55 9.58 22.75
C ARG A 192 6.91 10.79 23.43
N LYS A 193 5.81 10.63 24.15
CA LYS A 193 5.20 11.72 24.94
C LYS A 193 6.13 12.17 26.07
N ARG A 194 6.70 11.22 26.82
CA ARG A 194 7.64 11.51 27.92
C ARG A 194 8.91 12.20 27.40
N LEU A 195 9.51 11.68 26.34
CA LEU A 195 10.68 12.29 25.71
C LEU A 195 10.38 13.68 25.16
N SER A 196 9.21 13.90 24.54
CA SER A 196 8.80 15.22 24.08
C SER A 196 8.62 16.22 25.23
N ALA A 197 8.05 15.78 26.36
CA ALA A 197 7.92 16.60 27.55
C ALA A 197 9.30 16.97 28.13
N ASN A 198 10.19 15.99 28.32
CA ASN A 198 11.55 16.20 28.81
C ASN A 198 12.35 17.12 27.87
N PHE A 199 12.22 16.94 26.56
CA PHE A 199 12.87 17.79 25.56
C PHE A 199 12.40 19.24 25.69
N LYS A 200 11.09 19.48 25.83
CA LYS A 200 10.54 20.82 26.03
C LYS A 200 11.05 21.45 27.33
N GLU A 201 11.08 20.69 28.42
CA GLU A 201 11.60 21.16 29.71
C GLU A 201 13.08 21.53 29.61
N THR A 202 13.90 20.63 29.07
CA THR A 202 15.34 20.85 28.87
C THR A 202 15.60 22.04 27.93
N GLN A 203 14.81 22.16 26.86
CA GLN A 203 14.91 23.28 25.92
C GLN A 203 14.54 24.61 26.60
N ASN A 204 13.52 24.63 27.45
CA ASN A 204 13.15 25.80 28.22
C ASN A 204 14.26 26.18 29.22
N SER A 205 14.84 25.20 29.92
CA SER A 205 15.97 25.42 30.83
C SER A 205 17.19 25.97 30.08
N LYS A 206 17.53 25.40 28.92
CA LYS A 206 18.60 25.89 28.05
C LYS A 206 18.34 27.33 27.62
N ASN A 207 17.11 27.68 27.23
CA ASN A 207 16.76 29.03 26.81
C ASN A 207 16.88 30.02 27.97
N LEU A 208 16.45 29.64 29.18
CA LEU A 208 16.54 30.48 30.38
C LEU A 208 18.00 30.74 30.77
N ILE A 209 18.83 29.70 30.80
CA ILE A 209 20.27 29.83 31.06
C ILE A 209 20.94 30.68 29.98
N SER A 210 20.58 30.47 28.70
CA SER A 210 21.10 31.29 27.59
C SER A 210 20.73 32.76 27.73
N GLN A 211 19.52 33.08 28.19
CA GLN A 211 19.10 34.44 28.47
C GLN A 211 19.85 35.04 29.67
N ASP A 212 20.05 34.28 30.75
CA ASP A 212 20.84 34.71 31.91
C ASP A 212 22.28 35.01 31.50
N ILE A 213 22.91 34.13 30.71
CA ILE A 213 24.25 34.34 30.16
C ILE A 213 24.31 35.62 29.32
N LYS A 214 23.32 35.87 28.44
CA LYS A 214 23.25 37.11 27.66
C LYS A 214 23.17 38.35 28.56
N SER A 215 22.29 38.33 29.56
CA SER A 215 22.14 39.45 30.50
C SER A 215 23.43 39.71 31.30
N LYS A 216 24.12 38.65 31.73
CA LYS A 216 25.41 38.75 32.43
C LYS A 216 26.51 39.28 31.51
N LYS A 217 26.53 38.84 30.23
CA LYS A 217 27.46 39.38 29.23
C LYS A 217 27.21 40.86 28.98
N GLU A 218 25.96 41.26 28.74
CA GLU A 218 25.58 42.68 28.58
C GLU A 218 25.95 43.51 29.83
N TYR A 219 25.76 42.96 31.03
CA TYR A 219 26.18 43.60 32.27
C TYR A 219 27.71 43.78 32.33
N LEU A 220 28.49 42.74 32.02
CA LEU A 220 29.96 42.79 32.00
C LEU A 220 30.47 43.78 30.93
N GLU A 221 29.89 43.75 29.73
CA GLU A 221 30.17 44.69 28.64
C GLU A 221 29.84 46.14 29.06
N SER A 222 28.80 46.35 29.88
CA SER A 222 28.48 47.66 30.43
C SER A 222 29.39 48.10 31.60
N LEU A 223 29.97 47.13 32.32
CA LEU A 223 30.81 47.36 33.49
C LEU A 223 32.25 47.70 33.06
N GLN A 224 32.77 47.04 32.03
CA GLN A 224 34.10 47.28 31.49
C GLN A 224 34.39 48.77 31.18
N PRO A 225 33.57 49.52 30.42
CA PRO A 225 33.82 50.92 30.16
C PRO A 225 33.69 51.80 31.41
N LYS A 226 32.84 51.43 32.37
CA LYS A 226 32.74 52.14 33.66
C LYS A 226 34.00 51.98 34.49
N LEU A 227 34.57 50.78 34.54
CA LEU A 227 35.85 50.51 35.20
C LEU A 227 37.00 51.28 34.52
N VAL A 228 37.06 51.26 33.19
CA VAL A 228 38.05 52.04 32.43
C VAL A 228 37.90 53.54 32.71
N SER A 229 36.68 54.05 32.75
CA SER A 229 36.41 55.46 33.08
C SER A 229 36.85 55.81 34.51
N ILE A 230 36.62 54.93 35.49
CA ILE A 230 37.12 55.10 36.86
C ILE A 230 38.65 55.11 36.88
N MET A 231 39.30 54.13 36.23
CA MET A 231 40.76 54.08 36.11
C MET A 231 41.32 55.39 35.55
N GLN A 232 40.76 55.87 34.43
CA GLN A 232 41.15 57.14 33.80
C GLN A 232 40.91 58.34 34.73
N ALA A 233 39.79 58.40 35.44
CA ALA A 233 39.48 59.47 36.38
C ALA A 233 40.42 59.48 37.60
N THR A 234 40.96 58.32 38.01
CA THR A 234 41.90 58.21 39.12
C THR A 234 43.35 58.55 38.76
N LYS A 235 43.73 58.55 37.47
CA LYS A 235 45.10 58.89 37.01
C LYS A 235 45.65 60.23 37.56
N PRO A 236 44.95 61.38 37.50
CA PRO A 236 45.49 62.63 38.04
C PRO A 236 45.69 62.61 39.57
N VAL A 237 44.88 61.82 40.29
CA VAL A 237 45.04 61.62 41.74
C VAL A 237 46.26 60.73 42.02
N GLN A 238 46.48 59.69 41.22
CA GLN A 238 47.67 58.84 41.30
C GLN A 238 48.96 59.63 41.01
N GLU A 239 48.97 60.47 39.98
CA GLU A 239 50.10 61.35 39.64
C GLU A 239 50.40 62.36 40.75
N SER A 240 49.36 62.98 41.33
CA SER A 240 49.53 63.96 42.41
C SER A 240 49.97 63.34 43.75
N LEU A 241 49.65 62.07 44.00
CA LEU A 241 50.06 61.32 45.19
C LEU A 241 51.30 60.43 44.95
N ASN A 242 51.95 60.52 43.78
CA ASN A 242 53.08 59.67 43.36
C ASN A 242 52.82 58.16 43.48
N MET A 243 51.58 57.73 43.28
CA MET A 243 51.16 56.33 43.35
C MET A 243 51.26 55.68 41.97
N ARG A 244 52.36 54.98 41.68
CA ARG A 244 52.67 54.43 40.34
C ARG A 244 52.05 53.05 40.06
N PHE A 245 50.75 52.90 40.28
CA PHE A 245 50.09 51.60 40.08
C PHE A 245 49.99 51.21 38.60
N ASP A 246 49.78 52.17 37.69
CA ASP A 246 49.70 51.91 36.25
C ASP A 246 51.03 51.39 35.68
N GLU A 247 52.17 52.00 36.05
CA GLU A 247 53.51 51.57 35.61
C GLU A 247 53.85 50.15 36.10
N ILE A 248 53.46 49.82 37.35
CA ILE A 248 53.67 48.49 37.92
C ILE A 248 52.80 47.46 37.18
N GLN A 249 51.55 47.82 36.85
CA GLN A 249 50.63 46.94 36.15
C GLN A 249 51.08 46.68 34.70
N GLU A 250 51.56 47.69 33.98
CA GLU A 250 52.13 47.53 32.64
C GLU A 250 53.38 46.64 32.67
N GLN A 251 54.31 46.89 33.60
CA GLN A 251 55.50 46.06 33.76
C GLN A 251 55.14 44.61 34.13
N HIS A 252 54.10 44.40 34.94
CA HIS A 252 53.63 43.06 35.28
C HIS A 252 52.96 42.34 34.09
N GLN A 253 52.19 43.06 33.26
CA GLN A 253 51.63 42.50 32.01
C GLN A 253 52.74 42.13 31.02
N THR A 254 53.78 42.96 30.88
CA THR A 254 54.95 42.62 30.08
C THR A 254 55.72 41.44 30.67
N ALA A 255 55.78 41.34 32.00
CA ALA A 255 56.45 40.24 32.69
C ALA A 255 55.76 38.89 32.49
N GLN A 256 54.44 38.84 32.27
CA GLN A 256 53.72 37.58 32.03
C GLN A 256 54.24 36.82 30.82
N HIS A 257 54.73 37.54 29.80
CA HIS A 257 55.28 36.95 28.56
C HIS A 257 56.77 36.58 28.67
N LEU A 258 57.37 36.66 29.87
CA LEU A 258 58.76 36.25 30.08
C LEU A 258 58.86 34.74 30.33
N PRO A 259 59.90 34.06 29.80
CA PRO A 259 60.19 32.68 30.16
C PRO A 259 60.27 32.48 31.67
N GLN A 260 59.78 31.33 32.15
CA GLN A 260 59.62 31.01 33.57
C GLN A 260 60.85 31.36 34.46
N PRO A 261 62.11 31.10 34.05
CA PRO A 261 63.29 31.49 34.85
C PRO A 261 63.49 33.01 34.96
N LEU A 262 63.20 33.75 33.89
CA LEU A 262 63.33 35.22 33.84
C LEU A 262 62.19 35.91 34.58
N TYR A 263 60.98 35.34 34.55
CA TYR A 263 59.85 35.81 35.35
C TYR A 263 60.15 35.72 36.85
N VAL A 264 60.69 34.58 37.31
CA VAL A 264 61.08 34.41 38.72
C VAL A 264 62.17 35.41 39.13
N LEU A 265 63.17 35.64 38.27
CA LEU A 265 64.21 36.64 38.50
C LEU A 265 63.63 38.06 38.57
N TYR A 266 62.68 38.40 37.70
CA TYR A 266 61.97 39.68 37.73
C TYR A 266 61.16 39.86 39.02
N MET A 267 60.41 38.85 39.45
CA MET A 267 59.63 38.90 40.70
C MET A 267 60.54 39.04 41.93
N GLN A 268 61.65 38.31 42.00
CA GLN A 268 62.60 38.40 43.10
C GLN A 268 63.34 39.74 43.12
N SER A 269 63.76 40.26 41.96
CA SER A 269 64.43 41.56 41.87
C SER A 269 63.48 42.73 42.13
N SER A 270 62.22 42.64 41.70
CA SER A 270 61.18 43.63 42.02
C SER A 270 60.85 43.63 43.52
N ALA A 271 60.70 42.45 44.14
CA ALA A 271 60.51 42.35 45.59
C ALA A 271 61.70 42.89 46.39
N TYR A 272 62.93 42.65 45.93
CA TYR A 272 64.14 43.17 46.57
C TYR A 272 64.27 44.71 46.42
N LYS A 273 63.90 45.26 45.27
CA LYS A 273 63.82 46.72 45.04
C LYS A 273 62.84 47.39 46.00
N GLU A 274 61.67 46.78 46.21
CA GLU A 274 60.65 47.36 47.09
C GLU A 274 61.04 47.26 48.58
N ALA A 275 61.67 46.15 48.99
CA ALA A 275 61.98 45.86 50.38
C ALA A 275 63.33 46.42 50.89
N CYS A 276 64.38 46.44 50.06
CA CYS A 276 65.76 46.65 50.52
C CYS A 276 66.47 47.86 49.91
N ASP A 277 66.37 48.09 48.59
CA ASP A 277 67.10 49.16 47.91
C ASP A 277 66.26 49.88 46.85
N LYS A 278 65.96 51.16 47.10
CA LYS A 278 65.16 52.02 46.23
C LYS A 278 65.92 52.56 45.01
N ASN A 279 67.24 52.40 44.94
CA ASN A 279 68.05 52.87 43.81
C ASN A 279 68.24 51.81 42.71
N MET A 280 67.74 50.59 42.89
CA MET A 280 67.78 49.56 41.86
C MET A 280 66.63 49.75 40.86
N ALA A 281 66.95 49.90 39.58
CA ALA A 281 65.97 49.96 38.50
C ALA A 281 65.96 48.64 37.74
N VAL A 282 64.79 48.00 37.68
CA VAL A 282 64.55 46.78 36.89
C VAL A 282 63.61 47.18 35.75
N SER A 283 64.04 46.98 34.51
CA SER A 283 63.26 47.24 33.29
C SER A 283 63.31 46.00 32.42
N ILE A 284 62.19 45.66 31.80
CA ILE A 284 62.09 44.56 30.83
C ILE A 284 62.22 45.20 29.45
N GLU A 285 63.34 44.94 28.77
CA GLU A 285 63.58 45.41 27.40
C GLU A 285 63.48 44.24 26.43
N GLY A 286 62.59 44.35 25.44
CA GLY A 286 62.38 43.31 24.43
C GLY A 286 61.18 43.61 23.54
N ASP A 287 61.04 42.81 22.48
CA ASP A 287 59.88 42.86 21.59
C ASP A 287 58.73 42.02 22.17
N VAL A 288 57.70 42.71 22.66
CA VAL A 288 56.53 42.10 23.30
C VAL A 288 55.64 41.37 22.29
N GLU A 289 55.66 41.77 21.01
CA GLU A 289 54.86 41.10 19.96
C GLU A 289 55.47 39.76 19.56
N ALA A 290 56.81 39.69 19.47
CA ALA A 290 57.54 38.46 19.24
C ALA A 290 57.46 37.49 20.44
N ALA A 291 57.40 37.99 21.68
CA ALA A 291 57.25 37.15 22.86
C ALA A 291 55.87 36.46 22.92
N LYS A 292 54.79 37.17 22.55
CA LYS A 292 53.43 36.61 22.50
C LYS A 292 53.26 35.50 21.46
N THR A 293 53.93 35.62 20.31
CA THR A 293 53.88 34.57 19.27
C THR A 293 54.66 33.33 19.67
N VAL A 294 55.77 33.47 20.37
CA VAL A 294 56.55 32.33 20.91
C VAL A 294 55.78 31.59 22.00
N GLU A 295 55.12 32.31 22.91
CA GLU A 295 54.25 31.70 23.95
C GLU A 295 53.08 30.93 23.32
N SER A 296 52.44 31.51 22.30
CA SER A 296 51.36 30.84 21.55
C SER A 296 51.82 29.62 20.75
N GLN A 297 53.08 29.57 20.33
CA GLN A 297 53.68 28.42 19.62
C GLN A 297 54.08 27.30 20.59
N GLN A 298 54.59 27.65 21.77
CA GLN A 298 54.94 26.66 22.81
C GLN A 298 53.72 25.96 23.40
N ASP A 299 52.58 26.66 23.53
CA ASP A 299 51.31 26.04 23.95
C ASP A 299 50.74 25.10 22.87
N GLN A 300 50.94 25.41 21.58
CA GLN A 300 50.51 24.52 20.47
C GLN A 300 51.36 23.25 20.37
N GLU A 301 52.67 23.33 20.63
CA GLU A 301 53.56 22.16 20.63
C GLU A 301 53.29 21.23 21.84
N GLN A 302 52.86 21.76 22.99
CA GLN A 302 52.46 20.93 24.14
C GLN A 302 51.14 20.20 23.95
N ASP A 303 50.19 20.77 23.20
CA ASP A 303 48.90 20.10 22.90
C ASP A 303 49.04 19.00 21.82
N GLU A 304 50.00 19.10 20.89
CA GLU A 304 50.27 18.03 19.91
C GLU A 304 50.98 16.80 20.53
N ASP A 305 51.85 16.99 21.53
CA ASP A 305 52.50 15.88 22.24
C ASP A 305 51.55 15.12 23.21
N SER A 306 50.39 15.68 23.55
CA SER A 306 49.38 15.02 24.41
C SER A 306 48.47 14.04 23.66
N ASP A 307 48.42 14.07 22.32
CA ASP A 307 47.56 13.19 21.51
C ASP A 307 48.31 11.96 20.94
N SER A 308 49.63 11.86 21.18
CA SER A 308 50.46 10.74 20.72
C SER A 308 50.32 9.46 21.56
N ASP A 309 49.72 9.53 22.76
CA ASP A 309 49.59 8.40 23.69
C ASP A 309 48.28 7.58 23.54
N GLN A 310 47.41 7.90 22.57
CA GLN A 310 46.15 7.15 22.35
C GLN A 310 46.20 6.05 21.28
N GLU A 311 47.20 5.99 20.40
CA GLU A 311 47.26 4.96 19.34
C GLU A 311 47.88 3.61 19.79
N GLU A 312 48.67 3.55 20.87
CA GLU A 312 49.28 2.28 21.32
C GLU A 312 48.35 1.38 22.18
N GLN A 313 47.22 1.90 22.68
CA GLN A 313 46.27 1.09 23.48
C GLN A 313 45.26 0.28 22.66
N GLU A 314 45.03 0.60 21.37
CA GLU A 314 44.09 -0.18 20.54
C GLU A 314 44.74 -1.40 19.85
N GLN A 315 46.06 -1.42 19.65
CA GLN A 315 46.73 -2.57 19.03
C GLN A 315 46.97 -3.75 20.00
N SER A 316 47.04 -3.49 21.31
CA SER A 316 47.26 -4.53 22.34
C SER A 316 45.99 -5.33 22.70
N LYS A 317 44.78 -4.82 22.40
CA LYS A 317 43.50 -5.53 22.65
C LYS A 317 43.04 -6.48 21.54
N ARG A 318 43.72 -6.52 20.39
CA ARG A 318 43.39 -7.46 19.28
C ARG A 318 44.25 -8.73 19.26
N LYS A 319 45.16 -8.91 20.22
CA LYS A 319 45.92 -10.16 20.42
C LYS A 319 45.92 -10.57 21.90
N SER A 320 44.78 -11.03 22.40
CA SER A 320 44.67 -11.99 23.51
C SER A 320 43.35 -12.72 23.44
#